data_AF-A0A4P5YLZ4-F1
#
_entry.id   AF-A0A4P5YLZ4-F1
#
_cell.length_a   1.000
_cell.length_b   1.000
_cell.length_c   1.000
_cell.angle_alpha   90.00
_cell.angle_beta   90.00
_cell.angle_gamma   90.00
#
_symmetry.space_group_name_H-M   'P 1'
#
loop_
_entity.id
_entity.type
_entity.pdbx_description
1 polymer ?
#
loop_
_entity_poly.entity_id
_entity_poly.type
_entity_poly.pdbx_seq_one_letter_code
_entity_poly.pdbx_strand_id
1 'polypeptide(L)'
;MSEVLESPRWQAVGLVIDQNQRDLLAGEFDLLSEIVAWLKSVSLFQATVDERMILEDPTPADLRQHRTWVASLITEGEQLVTEAESQGGLPPGRVKFKLDDVKATVELLRTDQRMWHSGLTPESRAEILAAVFDGKKS
;
A
#
# COMPACT_ATOMS: atom_id res chain seq x y z
N MET A 1 -30.79 -7.21 7.62
CA MET A 1 -29.75 -6.17 7.52
C MET A 1 -28.55 -6.65 8.31
N SER A 2 -27.68 -7.44 7.68
CA SER A 2 -26.42 -7.83 8.31
C SER A 2 -25.50 -6.62 8.24
N GLU A 3 -25.22 -6.02 9.39
CA GLU A 3 -24.05 -5.15 9.54
C GLU A 3 -22.86 -5.88 8.94
N VAL A 4 -22.26 -5.25 7.93
CA VAL A 4 -20.98 -5.66 7.37
C VAL A 4 -19.97 -5.45 8.49
N LEU A 5 -19.75 -6.48 9.31
CA LEU A 5 -18.65 -6.48 10.24
C LEU A 5 -17.38 -6.39 9.38
N GLU A 6 -16.75 -5.22 9.38
CA GLU A 6 -15.46 -5.03 8.73
C GLU A 6 -14.49 -6.06 9.29
N SER A 7 -13.68 -6.66 8.43
CA SER A 7 -12.69 -7.66 8.86
C SER A 7 -11.82 -7.05 9.96
N PRO A 8 -11.65 -7.71 11.12
CA PRO A 8 -10.80 -7.21 12.21
C PRO A 8 -9.37 -6.87 11.75
N ARG A 9 -8.91 -7.51 10.67
CA ARG A 9 -7.62 -7.23 10.03
C ARG A 9 -7.58 -5.84 9.37
N TRP A 10 -8.60 -5.51 8.57
CA TRP A 10 -8.69 -4.18 7.95
C TRP A 10 -8.89 -3.07 8.98
N GLN A 11 -9.62 -3.35 10.06
CA GLN A 11 -9.76 -2.42 11.18
C GLN A 11 -8.41 -2.15 11.87
N ALA A 12 -7.61 -3.19 12.10
CA ALA A 12 -6.28 -3.02 12.68
C ALA A 12 -5.36 -2.21 11.76
N VAL A 13 -5.40 -2.45 10.45
CA VAL A 13 -4.68 -1.66 9.44
C VAL A 13 -5.10 -0.19 9.51
N GLY A 14 -6.40 0.09 9.44
CA GLY A 14 -6.93 1.45 9.48
C GLY A 14 -6.54 2.19 10.76
N LEU A 15 -6.65 1.53 11.92
CA LEU A 15 -6.29 2.12 13.21
C LEU A 15 -4.82 2.55 13.27
N VAL A 16 -3.90 1.73 12.75
CA VAL A 16 -2.47 2.04 12.76
C VAL A 16 -2.14 3.16 11.78
N ILE A 17 -2.68 3.12 10.56
CA ILE A 17 -2.46 4.16 9.55
C ILE A 17 -3.01 5.51 10.04
N ASP A 18 -4.24 5.52 10.55
CA ASP A 18 -4.87 6.75 11.05
C ASP A 18 -4.10 7.34 12.24
N GLN A 19 -3.53 6.50 13.11
CA GLN A 19 -2.71 6.96 14.23
C GLN A 19 -1.41 7.60 13.72
N ASN A 20 -0.68 6.94 12.83
CA ASN A 20 0.56 7.50 12.29
C ASN A 20 0.33 8.83 11.56
N GLN A 21 -0.77 8.94 10.79
CA GLN A 21 -1.10 10.19 10.12
C GLN A 21 -1.36 11.33 11.11
N ARG A 22 -1.98 11.06 12.25
CA ARG A 22 -2.16 12.07 13.30
C ARG A 22 -0.83 12.49 13.91
N ASP A 23 0.03 11.52 14.19
CA ASP A 23 1.34 11.75 14.80
C ASP A 23 2.25 12.58 13.87
N LEU A 24 2.27 12.23 12.58
CA LEU A 24 2.98 12.95 11.52
C LEU A 24 2.48 14.40 11.41
N LEU A 25 1.16 14.62 11.39
CA LEU A 25 0.58 15.96 11.30
C LEU A 25 0.81 16.79 12.56
N ALA A 26 0.89 16.14 13.73
CA ALA A 26 1.19 16.80 14.99
C ALA A 26 2.69 17.13 15.13
N GLY A 27 3.56 16.47 14.34
CA GLY A 27 5.01 16.62 14.44
C GLY A 27 5.56 16.12 15.78
N GLU A 28 4.92 15.09 16.35
CA GLU A 28 5.28 14.56 17.67
C GLU A 28 6.61 13.79 17.64
N PHE A 29 6.93 13.15 16.52
CA PHE A 29 8.14 12.35 16.36
C PHE A 29 9.07 12.88 15.29
N ASP A 30 10.33 12.44 15.36
CA ASP A 30 11.31 12.74 14.33
C ASP A 30 11.04 11.93 13.06
N LEU A 31 11.47 12.46 11.91
CA LEU A 31 11.25 11.87 10.59
C LEU A 31 11.65 10.38 10.50
N LEU A 32 12.72 9.97 11.18
CA LEU A 32 13.17 8.58 11.12
C LEU A 32 12.17 7.65 11.82
N SER A 33 11.65 8.09 12.97
CA SER A 33 10.61 7.38 13.72
C SER A 33 9.33 7.26 12.89
N GLU A 34 8.93 8.34 12.20
CA GLU A 34 7.77 8.34 11.30
C GLU A 34 7.94 7.35 10.13
N ILE A 35 9.10 7.35 9.47
CA ILE A 35 9.38 6.39 8.39
C ILE A 35 9.34 4.95 8.89
N VAL A 36 9.85 4.68 10.10
CA VAL A 36 9.79 3.34 10.69
C VAL A 36 8.34 2.94 11.01
N ALA A 37 7.51 3.86 11.50
CA ALA A 37 6.09 3.62 11.75
C ALA A 37 5.34 3.33 10.45
N TRP A 38 5.61 4.10 9.40
CA TRP A 38 5.06 3.87 8.06
C TRP A 38 5.46 2.49 7.50
N LEU A 39 6.74 2.11 7.54
CA LEU A 39 7.20 0.79 7.07
C LEU A 39 6.54 -0.38 7.81
N LYS A 40 6.27 -0.24 9.12
CA LYS A 40 5.51 -1.22 9.89
C LYS A 40 4.06 -1.31 9.44
N SER A 41 3.45 -0.18 9.10
CA SER A 41 2.08 -0.12 8.59
C SER A 41 1.97 -0.77 7.21
N VAL A 42 2.94 -0.54 6.33
CA VAL A 42 3.05 -1.25 5.04
C VAL A 42 3.15 -2.76 5.27
N SER A 43 3.98 -3.20 6.22
CA SER A 43 4.14 -4.63 6.52
C SER A 43 2.83 -5.26 7.03
N LEU A 44 2.09 -4.55 7.91
CA LEU A 44 0.79 -5.00 8.41
C LEU A 44 -0.28 -5.04 7.29
N PHE A 45 -0.28 -4.03 6.43
CA PHE A 45 -1.14 -3.98 5.26
C PHE A 45 -0.86 -5.16 4.31
N GLN A 46 0.40 -5.43 3.98
CA GLN A 46 0.78 -6.55 3.12
C GLN A 46 0.37 -7.90 3.71
N ALA A 47 0.59 -8.13 5.00
CA ALA A 47 0.10 -9.34 5.67
C ALA A 47 -1.43 -9.49 5.59
N THR A 48 -2.15 -8.36 5.62
CA THR A 48 -3.61 -8.37 5.44
C THR A 48 -4.02 -8.64 3.99
N VAL A 49 -3.29 -8.10 3.01
CA VAL A 49 -3.49 -8.40 1.58
C VAL A 49 -3.26 -9.88 1.32
N ASP A 50 -2.15 -10.45 1.80
CA ASP A 50 -1.85 -11.88 1.62
C ASP A 50 -3.02 -12.75 2.09
N GLU A 51 -3.57 -12.47 3.27
CA GLU A 51 -4.65 -13.28 3.82
C GLU A 51 -6.03 -13.01 3.19
N ARG A 52 -6.39 -11.75 2.98
CA ARG A 52 -7.76 -11.35 2.62
C ARG A 52 -7.98 -11.20 1.13
N MET A 53 -6.90 -11.08 0.36
CA MET A 53 -6.94 -10.83 -1.06
C MET A 53 -6.29 -11.93 -1.89
N ILE A 54 -5.24 -12.58 -1.37
CA ILE A 54 -4.52 -13.63 -2.11
C ILE A 54 -4.98 -15.02 -1.69
N LEU A 55 -5.03 -15.31 -0.38
CA LEU A 55 -5.40 -16.64 0.14
C LEU A 55 -6.91 -16.89 0.15
N GLU A 56 -7.71 -15.83 0.07
CA GLU A 56 -9.17 -15.87 0.03
C GLU A 56 -9.70 -15.09 -1.17
N ASP A 57 -10.93 -15.39 -1.61
CA ASP A 57 -11.64 -14.55 -2.58
C ASP A 57 -12.07 -13.23 -1.90
N PRO A 58 -11.53 -12.06 -2.32
CA PRO A 58 -11.80 -10.81 -1.65
C PRO A 58 -13.25 -10.40 -1.81
N THR A 59 -13.89 -10.00 -0.71
CA THR A 59 -15.24 -9.45 -0.76
C THR A 59 -15.24 -8.03 -1.34
N PRO A 60 -16.39 -7.49 -1.78
CA PRO A 60 -16.49 -6.07 -2.15
C PRO A 60 -16.08 -5.11 -1.02
N ALA A 61 -16.23 -5.52 0.24
CA ALA A 61 -15.76 -4.74 1.38
C ALA A 61 -14.23 -4.76 1.48
N ASP A 62 -13.60 -5.93 1.32
CA ASP A 62 -12.14 -6.06 1.29
C ASP A 62 -11.54 -5.18 0.17
N LEU A 63 -12.12 -5.19 -1.03
CA LEU A 63 -11.67 -4.34 -2.14
C LEU A 63 -11.76 -2.84 -1.83
N ARG A 64 -12.83 -2.38 -1.16
CA ARG A 64 -12.97 -0.98 -0.76
C ARG A 64 -11.95 -0.59 0.32
N GLN A 65 -11.78 -1.44 1.32
CA GLN A 65 -10.81 -1.23 2.40
C GLN A 65 -9.38 -1.19 1.83
N HIS A 66 -9.03 -2.19 1.02
CA HIS A 66 -7.76 -2.27 0.32
C HIS A 66 -7.45 -0.99 -0.48
N ARG A 67 -8.40 -0.52 -1.31
CA ARG A 67 -8.25 0.72 -2.10
C ARG A 67 -7.96 1.93 -1.22
N THR A 68 -8.65 2.02 -0.09
CA THR A 68 -8.53 3.14 0.85
C THR A 68 -7.15 3.14 1.48
N TRP A 69 -6.75 2.02 2.09
CA TRP A 69 -5.49 1.95 2.83
C TRP A 69 -4.26 2.01 1.95
N VAL A 70 -4.29 1.40 0.75
CA VAL A 70 -3.17 1.52 -0.19
C VAL A 70 -2.97 2.96 -0.66
N ALA A 71 -4.06 3.71 -0.88
CA ALA A 71 -3.96 5.13 -1.25
C ALA A 71 -3.39 5.97 -0.09
N SER A 72 -3.84 5.74 1.14
CA SER A 72 -3.31 6.42 2.32
C SER A 72 -1.81 6.18 2.51
N LEU A 73 -1.37 4.92 2.40
CA LEU A 73 0.05 4.56 2.54
C LEU A 73 0.91 5.17 1.44
N ILE A 74 0.41 5.24 0.20
CA ILE A 74 1.12 5.91 -0.90
C ILE A 74 1.31 7.39 -0.58
N THR A 75 0.24 8.09 -0.19
CA THR A 75 0.30 9.53 0.12
C THR A 75 1.25 9.82 1.29
N GLU A 76 1.17 9.04 2.38
CA GLU A 76 2.06 9.20 3.54
C GLU A 76 3.52 8.93 3.15
N GLY A 77 3.78 7.86 2.38
CA GLY A 77 5.13 7.55 1.90
C GLY A 77 5.71 8.64 1.01
N GLU A 78 4.92 9.25 0.12
CA GLU A 78 5.33 10.38 -0.70
C GLU A 78 5.68 11.62 0.14
N GLN A 79 4.89 11.90 1.18
CA GLN A 79 5.16 13.00 2.12
C GLN A 79 6.49 12.77 2.86
N LEU A 80 6.71 11.57 3.37
CA LEU A 80 7.95 11.21 4.08
C LEU A 80 9.19 11.29 3.17
N VAL A 81 9.06 10.84 1.92
CA VAL A 81 10.13 10.97 0.92
C VAL A 81 10.44 12.45 0.66
N THR A 82 9.41 13.28 0.46
CA THR A 82 9.57 14.72 0.21
C THR A 82 10.27 15.42 1.36
N GLU A 83 9.86 15.12 2.60
CA GLU A 83 10.47 15.70 3.80
C GLU A 83 11.92 15.24 3.99
N ALA A 84 12.22 13.96 3.75
CA ALA A 84 13.58 13.46 3.78
C ALA A 84 14.47 14.14 2.74
N GLU A 85 13.97 14.36 1.53
CA GLU A 85 14.72 15.06 0.48
C GLU A 85 14.99 16.53 0.86
N SER A 86 14.02 17.23 1.47
CA SER A 86 14.24 18.60 1.93
C SER A 86 15.27 18.70 3.06
N GLN A 87 15.45 17.63 3.85
CA GLN A 87 16.47 17.55 4.90
C GLN A 87 17.86 17.09 4.39
N GLY A 88 18.01 16.85 3.08
CA GLY A 88 19.26 16.35 2.49
C GLY A 88 19.43 14.83 2.55
N GLY A 89 18.34 14.10 2.80
CA GLY A 89 18.28 12.65 2.85
C GLY A 89 18.28 12.08 4.26
N LEU A 90 18.34 10.75 4.36
CA LEU A 90 18.39 10.06 5.65
C LEU A 90 19.81 10.04 6.22
N PRO A 91 19.97 10.18 7.56
CA PRO A 91 21.28 10.15 8.19
C PRO A 91 21.96 8.77 8.00
N PRO A 92 23.19 8.72 7.45
CA PRO A 92 23.86 7.47 7.16
C PRO A 92 24.16 6.68 8.45
N GLY A 93 23.96 5.36 8.40
CA GLY A 93 24.34 4.44 9.47
C GLY A 93 23.43 4.41 10.69
N ARG A 94 22.36 5.22 10.75
CA ARG A 94 21.37 5.16 11.84
C ARG A 94 20.33 4.05 11.67
N VAL A 95 20.07 3.65 10.43
CA VAL A 95 19.12 2.58 10.07
C VAL A 95 19.69 1.66 9.00
N LYS A 96 19.06 0.49 8.85
CA LYS A 96 19.43 -0.53 7.87
C LYS A 96 18.87 -0.28 6.46
N PHE A 97 17.95 0.67 6.31
CA PHE A 97 17.33 1.03 5.03
C PHE A 97 17.83 2.40 4.56
N LYS A 98 17.68 2.65 3.27
CA LYS A 98 18.00 3.90 2.58
C LYS A 98 16.71 4.59 2.16
N LEU A 99 16.81 5.88 1.82
CA LEU A 99 15.68 6.61 1.24
C LEU A 99 15.15 5.95 -0.04
N ASP A 100 16.04 5.36 -0.83
CA ASP A 100 15.66 4.61 -2.04
C ASP A 100 14.79 3.39 -1.73
N ASP A 101 14.95 2.75 -0.56
CA ASP A 101 14.11 1.63 -0.15
C ASP A 101 12.67 2.12 0.16
N VAL A 102 12.53 3.31 0.75
CA VAL A 102 11.23 3.95 0.99
C VAL A 102 10.55 4.27 -0.34
N LYS A 103 11.28 4.88 -1.28
CA LYS A 103 10.77 5.15 -2.64
C LYS A 103 10.34 3.89 -3.37
N ALA A 104 11.15 2.83 -3.30
CA ALA A 104 10.83 1.54 -3.89
C ALA A 104 9.57 0.93 -3.26
N THR A 105 9.38 1.11 -1.95
CA THR A 105 8.18 0.65 -1.25
C THR A 105 6.93 1.42 -1.71
N VAL A 106 7.02 2.73 -1.95
CA VAL A 106 5.92 3.51 -2.55
C VAL A 106 5.56 2.99 -3.95
N GLU A 107 6.55 2.69 -4.79
CA GLU A 107 6.30 2.12 -6.12
C GLU A 107 5.68 0.71 -6.07
N LEU A 108 6.05 -0.08 -5.07
CA LEU A 108 5.43 -1.38 -4.82
C LEU A 108 3.95 -1.21 -4.49
N LEU A 109 3.58 -0.28 -3.60
CA LEU A 109 2.19 0.02 -3.27
C LEU A 109 1.40 0.53 -4.48
N ARG A 110 1.98 1.39 -5.32
CA ARG A 110 1.36 1.84 -6.58
C ARG A 110 1.12 0.68 -7.54
N THR A 111 2.05 -0.28 -7.60
CA THR A 111 1.92 -1.48 -8.42
C THR A 111 0.81 -2.38 -7.90
N ASP A 112 0.75 -2.59 -6.59
CA ASP A 112 -0.31 -3.35 -5.92
C ASP A 112 -1.70 -2.71 -6.13
N GLN A 113 -1.80 -1.38 -5.96
CA GLN A 113 -3.03 -0.64 -6.25
C GLN A 113 -3.48 -0.83 -7.70
N ARG A 114 -2.56 -0.78 -8.67
CA ARG A 114 -2.88 -1.05 -10.09
C ARG A 114 -3.30 -2.50 -10.29
N MET A 115 -2.62 -3.46 -9.69
CA MET A 115 -2.96 -4.89 -9.83
C MET A 115 -4.41 -5.17 -9.41
N TRP A 116 -4.86 -4.59 -8.30
CA TRP A 116 -6.19 -4.84 -7.75
C TRP A 116 -7.28 -3.91 -8.27
N HIS A 117 -6.94 -2.69 -8.69
CA HIS A 117 -7.93 -1.64 -9.03
C HIS A 117 -7.81 -1.05 -10.43
N SER A 118 -6.79 -1.41 -11.22
CA SER A 118 -6.80 -1.08 -12.64
C SER A 118 -7.82 -1.97 -13.32
N GLY A 119 -8.88 -1.35 -13.84
CA GLY A 119 -9.95 -2.03 -14.51
C GLY A 119 -9.48 -2.62 -15.82
N LEU A 120 -8.91 -3.82 -15.80
CA LEU A 120 -9.12 -4.72 -16.91
C LEU A 120 -10.59 -5.10 -16.85
N THR A 121 -11.38 -4.42 -17.68
CA THR A 121 -12.72 -4.89 -17.99
C THR A 121 -12.62 -6.36 -18.44
N PRO A 122 -13.62 -7.20 -18.18
CA PRO A 122 -13.64 -8.57 -18.69
C PRO A 122 -13.30 -8.66 -20.18
N GLU A 123 -13.71 -7.65 -20.95
CA GLU A 123 -13.41 -7.44 -22.36
C GLU A 123 -11.91 -7.20 -22.60
N SER A 124 -11.29 -6.25 -21.90
CA SER A 124 -9.84 -5.99 -22.01
C SER A 124 -8.99 -7.17 -21.54
N ARG A 125 -9.47 -7.95 -20.56
CA ARG A 125 -8.79 -9.17 -20.12
C ARG A 125 -8.84 -10.26 -21.20
N ALA A 126 -9.99 -10.41 -21.87
CA ALA A 126 -10.14 -11.34 -22.99
C ALA A 126 -9.28 -10.93 -24.19
N GLU A 127 -9.19 -9.63 -24.50
CA GLU A 127 -8.33 -9.11 -25.57
C GLU A 127 -6.84 -9.33 -25.29
N ILE A 128 -6.36 -9.11 -24.05
CA ILE A 128 -4.97 -9.39 -23.67
C ILE A 128 -4.67 -10.89 -23.73
N LEU A 129 -5.58 -11.74 -23.23
CA LEU A 129 -5.41 -13.18 -23.30
C LEU A 129 -5.39 -13.68 -24.75
N ALA A 130 -6.28 -13.19 -25.61
CA ALA A 130 -6.25 -13.49 -27.04
C ALA A 130 -4.94 -13.02 -27.68
N ALA A 131 -4.45 -11.81 -27.39
CA ALA A 131 -3.20 -11.31 -27.95
C ALA A 131 -1.97 -12.14 -27.53
N VAL A 132 -1.93 -12.62 -26.29
CA VAL A 132 -0.79 -13.41 -25.75
C VAL A 132 -0.85 -14.88 -26.20
N PHE A 133 -2.05 -15.46 -26.31
CA PHE A 133 -2.22 -16.89 -26.60
C PHE A 133 -2.57 -17.21 -28.07
N ASP A 134 -3.19 -16.29 -28.83
CA ASP A 134 -3.44 -16.45 -30.28
C ASP A 134 -2.36 -15.82 -31.17
N GLY A 135 -1.41 -15.07 -30.60
CA GLY A 135 -0.28 -14.46 -31.31
C GLY A 135 0.83 -15.43 -31.77
N LYS A 136 0.65 -16.76 -31.60
CA LYS A 136 1.55 -17.79 -32.15
C LYS A 136 0.75 -18.90 -32.83
N LYS A 137 0.27 -18.62 -34.05
CA LYS A 137 0.28 -19.63 -35.12
C LYS A 137 1.30 -19.20 -36.16
N SER A 138 2.41 -19.93 -36.16
CA SER A 138 3.43 -20.12 -37.20
C SER A 138 3.86 -18.91 -38.03
#